data_AF-A0A2W4QZC0-F1
#
_entry.id   AF-A0A2W4QZC0-F1
#
_cell.length_a   1.000
_cell.length_b   1.000
_cell.length_c   1.000
_cell.angle_alpha   90.00
_cell.angle_beta   90.00
_cell.angle_gamma   90.00
#
_symmetry.space_group_name_H-M   'P 1'
#
loop_
_entity.id
_entity.type
_entity.pdbx_description
1 polymer ?
#
loop_
_entity_poly.entity_id
_entity_poly.type
_entity_poly.pdbx_seq_one_letter_code
_entity_poly.pdbx_strand_id
1 'polypeptide(L)' 'MERGQKLGRKRSLSDDQREHARALIAKGENPAAVAKLLNVCRATLYNSLKTT' A
#
# COMPACT_ATOMS: atom_id res chain seq x y z
N MET A 1 -27.57 -1.04 -12.64
CA MET A 1 -26.57 0.05 -12.69
C MET A 1 -25.24 -0.49 -12.19
N GLU A 2 -24.58 -1.36 -12.96
CA GLU A 2 -23.32 -1.97 -12.55
C GLU A 2 -22.16 -1.16 -13.12
N ARG A 3 -21.43 -0.48 -12.24
CA ARG A 3 -20.29 0.36 -12.63
C ARG A 3 -19.16 -0.58 -13.03
N GLY A 4 -18.70 -0.41 -14.27
CA GLY A 4 -17.69 -1.24 -14.94
C GLY A 4 -16.60 -1.76 -14.01
N GLN A 5 -16.45 -3.08 -14.00
CA GLN A 5 -15.39 -3.81 -13.35
C GLN A 5 -14.05 -3.15 -13.73
N LYS A 6 -13.33 -2.60 -12.75
CA LYS A 6 -12.07 -1.87 -12.97
C LYS A 6 -11.11 -2.76 -13.77
N LEU A 7 -10.95 -2.43 -15.05
CA LEU A 7 -10.15 -3.12 -16.07
C LEU A 7 -8.65 -2.84 -15.89
N GLY A 8 -8.13 -3.06 -14.68
CA GLY A 8 -6.73 -2.82 -14.34
C GLY A 8 -6.20 -3.93 -13.44
N ARG A 9 -4.89 -4.16 -13.48
CA ARG A 9 -4.22 -5.04 -12.52
C ARG A 9 -4.64 -4.62 -11.12
N LYS A 10 -5.27 -5.54 -10.35
CA LYS A 10 -5.62 -5.30 -8.94
C LYS A 10 -4.42 -4.63 -8.28
N ARG A 11 -4.64 -3.46 -7.67
CA ARG A 11 -3.57 -2.72 -6.98
C ARG A 11 -2.82 -3.72 -6.09
N SER A 12 -1.51 -3.78 -6.22
CA SER A 12 -0.68 -4.76 -5.49
C SER A 12 -0.81 -4.65 -3.97
N LEU A 13 -1.37 -3.53 -3.49
CA LEU A 13 -1.75 -3.29 -2.11
C LEU A 13 -3.24 -2.99 -2.05
N SER A 14 -3.95 -3.67 -1.14
CA SER A 14 -5.31 -3.29 -0.76
C SER A 14 -5.31 -1.92 -0.09
N ASP A 15 -6.41 -1.18 -0.18
CA ASP A 15 -6.54 0.12 0.49
C ASP A 15 -6.31 -0.03 2.02
N ASP A 16 -6.75 -1.14 2.62
CA ASP A 16 -6.50 -1.52 4.01
C ASP A 16 -5.00 -1.64 4.36
N GLN A 17 -4.23 -2.25 3.46
CA GLN A 17 -2.78 -2.39 3.62
C GLN A 17 -2.05 -1.06 3.50
N ARG A 18 -2.56 -0.12 2.69
CA ARG A 18 -2.00 1.24 2.58
C ARG A 18 -2.23 2.02 3.87
N GLU A 19 -3.42 1.89 4.46
CA GLU A 19 -3.76 2.56 5.71
C GLU A 19 -2.95 2.01 6.88
N HIS A 20 -2.82 0.67 6.97
CA HIS A 20 -1.98 0.01 7.95
C HIS A 20 -0.49 0.40 7.80
N ALA A 21 0.02 0.42 6.57
CA ALA A 21 1.39 0.86 6.29
C ALA A 21 1.63 2.32 6.74
N ARG A 22 0.67 3.20 6.47
CA ARG A 22 0.74 4.61 6.85
C ARG A 22 0.72 4.78 8.38
N ALA A 23 -0.12 4.00 9.08
CA ALA A 23 -0.17 4.00 10.54
C ALA A 23 1.14 3.54 11.19
N LEU A 24 1.80 2.51 10.63
CA LEU A 24 3.10 2.04 11.11
C LEU A 24 4.19 3.11 10.90
N ILE A 25 4.25 3.72 9.72
CA ILE A 25 5.20 4.81 9.45
C ILE A 25 4.94 6.01 10.37
N ALA A 26 3.67 6.35 10.64
CA ALA A 26 3.30 7.42 11.56
C ALA A 26 3.72 7.12 13.02
N LYS A 27 3.75 5.84 13.41
CA LYS A 27 4.30 5.38 14.69
C LYS A 27 5.84 5.46 14.77
N GLY A 28 6.52 5.77 13.66
CA GLY A 28 7.99 5.81 13.59
C GLY A 28 8.63 4.48 13.26
N GLU A 29 7.86 3.47 12.82
CA GLU A 29 8.42 2.20 12.35
C GLU A 29 9.28 2.41 11.10
N ASN A 30 10.32 1.57 10.98
CA ASN A 30 11.17 1.61 9.81
C ASN A 30 10.40 1.17 8.56
N PRO A 31 10.32 1.98 7.48
CA PRO A 31 9.58 1.62 6.27
C PRO A 31 10.09 0.33 5.60
N ALA A 32 11.34 -0.08 5.85
CA ALA A 32 11.84 -1.39 5.41
C ALA A 32 11.20 -2.56 6.16
N ALA A 33 10.98 -2.41 7.47
CA ALA A 33 10.31 -3.40 8.30
C ALA A 33 8.83 -3.50 7.92
N VAL A 34 8.16 -2.36 7.72
CA VAL A 34 6.77 -2.30 7.23
C VAL A 34 6.62 -2.96 5.87
N ALA A 35 7.55 -2.71 4.94
CA ALA A 35 7.56 -3.35 3.63
C ALA A 35 7.70 -4.89 3.73
N LYS A 36 8.61 -5.38 4.59
CA LYS A 36 8.75 -6.82 4.86
C LYS A 36 7.49 -7.42 5.50
N LEU A 37 6.87 -6.72 6.45
CA LEU A 37 5.65 -7.16 7.13
C LEU A 37 4.50 -7.35 6.12
N LEU A 38 4.38 -6.43 5.17
CA LEU A 38 3.37 -6.48 4.11
C LEU A 38 3.78 -7.34 2.92
N ASN A 39 4.96 -7.97 2.98
CA ASN A 39 5.57 -8.75 1.90
C ASN A 39 5.62 -8.00 0.55
N VAL A 40 5.91 -6.70 0.60
CA VAL A 40 6.04 -5.83 -0.57
C VAL A 40 7.44 -5.22 -0.67
N CYS A 41 7.83 -4.87 -1.89
CA CYS A 41 9.07 -4.12 -2.09
C CYS A 41 8.93 -2.68 -1.55
N ARG A 42 10.05 -2.10 -1.10
CA ARG A 42 10.12 -0.69 -0.66
C ARG A 42 9.60 0.27 -1.74
N ALA A 43 9.90 -0.02 -3.01
CA ALA A 43 9.39 0.74 -4.14
C ALA A 43 7.85 0.72 -4.20
N THR A 44 7.20 -0.43 -3.97
CA THR A 44 5.75 -0.56 -3.93
C THR A 44 5.15 0.22 -2.77
N LEU A 45 5.79 0.15 -1.60
CA LEU A 45 5.39 0.94 -0.42
C LEU A 45 5.45 2.44 -0.73
N TYR A 46 6.58 2.96 -1.20
CA TYR A 46 6.72 4.38 -1.54
C TYR A 46 5.77 4.81 -2.66
N ASN A 47 5.59 3.99 -3.69
CA ASN A 47 4.68 4.31 -4.78
C ASN A 47 3.22 4.38 -4.28
N SER A 48 2.86 3.50 -3.35
CA SER A 48 1.54 3.52 -2.71
C SER A 48 1.33 4.72 -1.78
N LEU A 49 2.39 5.33 -1.24
CA LEU A 49 2.32 6.54 -0.41
C LEU A 49 2.39 7.82 -1.24
N LYS A 50 3.06 7.79 -2.39
CA LYS A 50 3.26 8.95 -3.28
C LYS A 50 2.01 9.31 -4.09
N THR A 51 1.17 8.33 -4.42
CA THR A 51 -0.11 8.56 -5.11
C THR A 51 -1.14 9.14 -4.12
N THR A 52 -1.02 10.45 -3.90
CA THR A 52 -2.11 11.35 -3.48
C THR A 52 -2.69 12.00 -4.73
#